data_AF-A0A928TCA8-F1
#
_entry.id   AF-A0A928TCA8-F1
#
_cell.length_a   1.000
_cell.length_b   1.000
_cell.length_c   1.000
_cell.angle_alpha   90.00
_cell.angle_beta   90.00
_cell.angle_gamma   90.00
#
_symmetry.space_group_name_H-M   'P 1'
#
loop_
_entity.id
_entity.type
_entity.pdbx_description
1 polymer ?
#
loop_
_entity_poly.entity_id
_entity_poly.type
_entity_poly.pdbx_seq_one_letter_code
_entity_poly.pdbx_strand_id
1 'polypeptide(L)'
;MFDTILFKKPLACPSCGAEITSLQTKDFECVLASYQIGSVLRGGSVHSGIIQETLWCDACNKAGRSPANSPVYLVVWHTVLAGVEQELAKAEARLAAVDRLDLIAWLDEAQRETDNWHRRYSKLHSDVARWHEHLTNPPGVEPADDEGKRQSPFRRLFSLPDEILNASDPLAAILAANQINAEEHGH
;
A
#
# COMPACT_ATOMS: atom_id res chain seq x y z
N MET A 1 -8.58 -13.40 13.65
CA MET A 1 -7.80 -12.46 12.82
C MET A 1 -8.58 -12.21 11.55
N PHE A 2 -8.48 -11.03 10.93
CA PHE A 2 -9.28 -10.66 9.75
C PHE A 2 -8.35 -10.09 8.69
N ASP A 3 -8.61 -10.36 7.42
CA ASP A 3 -7.97 -9.66 6.31
C ASP A 3 -8.80 -8.43 5.91
N THR A 4 -8.14 -7.44 5.29
CA THR A 4 -8.77 -6.17 4.91
C THR A 4 -8.80 -6.04 3.39
N ILE A 5 -9.96 -5.69 2.84
CA ILE A 5 -10.12 -5.33 1.44
C ILE A 5 -10.23 -3.80 1.37
N LEU A 6 -9.36 -3.17 0.61
CA LEU A 6 -9.34 -1.73 0.39
C LEU A 6 -10.04 -1.41 -0.94
N PHE A 7 -10.94 -0.44 -0.91
CA PHE A 7 -11.71 -0.04 -2.07
C PHE A 7 -11.07 1.16 -2.76
N LYS A 8 -10.71 1.01 -4.03
CA LYS A 8 -10.25 2.15 -4.86
C LYS A 8 -11.33 3.23 -5.00
N LYS A 9 -12.60 2.80 -5.10
CA LYS A 9 -13.77 3.68 -5.08
C LYS A 9 -14.55 3.41 -3.80
N PRO A 10 -14.72 4.39 -2.91
CA PRO A 10 -15.47 4.18 -1.68
C PRO A 10 -16.90 3.71 -1.97
N LEU A 11 -17.36 2.75 -1.17
CA LEU A 11 -18.73 2.27 -1.22
C LEU A 11 -19.60 3.15 -0.32
N ALA A 12 -20.75 3.57 -0.82
CA ALA A 12 -21.71 4.32 -0.01
C ALA A 12 -22.51 3.37 0.89
N CYS A 13 -22.64 3.70 2.18
CA CYS A 13 -23.55 3.01 3.08
C CYS A 13 -25.00 3.31 2.67
N PRO A 14 -25.84 2.30 2.41
CA PRO A 14 -27.22 2.55 2.00
C PRO A 14 -28.11 3.14 3.11
N SER A 15 -27.71 3.05 4.38
CA SER A 15 -28.47 3.63 5.50
C SER A 15 -28.18 5.11 5.76
N CYS A 16 -26.94 5.56 5.57
CA CYS A 16 -26.52 6.91 5.96
C CYS A 16 -25.78 7.68 4.87
N GLY A 17 -25.47 7.05 3.73
CA GLY A 17 -24.71 7.63 2.64
C GLY A 17 -23.22 7.82 2.93
N ALA A 18 -22.73 7.45 4.12
CA ALA A 18 -21.32 7.60 4.47
C ALA A 18 -20.45 6.71 3.57
N GLU A 19 -19.29 7.25 3.19
CA GLU A 19 -18.30 6.54 2.40
C GLU A 19 -17.55 5.52 3.25
N ILE A 20 -17.40 4.32 2.71
CA ILE A 20 -16.67 3.21 3.32
C ILE A 20 -15.51 2.88 2.37
N THR A 21 -14.30 2.92 2.89
CA THR A 21 -13.07 2.73 2.12
C THR A 21 -12.49 1.32 2.25
N SER A 22 -13.00 0.51 3.19
CA SER A 22 -12.49 -0.83 3.43
C SER A 22 -13.53 -1.78 4.03
N LEU A 23 -13.29 -3.08 3.86
CA LEU A 23 -14.06 -4.16 4.47
C LEU A 23 -13.11 -5.16 5.15
N GLN A 24 -13.53 -5.73 6.27
CA GLN A 24 -12.83 -6.84 6.92
C GLN A 24 -13.51 -8.15 6.59
N THR A 25 -12.73 -9.18 6.24
CA THR A 25 -13.23 -10.51 5.85
C THR A 25 -12.49 -11.63 6.57
N LYS A 26 -13.16 -12.78 6.70
CA LYS A 26 -12.63 -14.03 7.26
C LYS A 26 -12.50 -15.15 6.23
N ASP A 27 -12.84 -14.89 4.97
CA ASP A 27 -12.93 -15.94 3.94
C ASP A 27 -11.57 -16.36 3.34
N PHE A 28 -10.48 -15.78 3.83
CA PHE A 28 -9.10 -16.02 3.39
C PHE A 28 -8.22 -16.52 4.56
N GLU A 29 -6.90 -16.54 4.39
CA GLU A 29 -5.94 -17.03 5.41
C GLU A 29 -5.96 -16.26 6.74
N CYS A 30 -6.60 -15.08 6.79
CA CYS A 30 -6.71 -14.25 7.99
C CYS A 30 -5.32 -13.85 8.53
N VAL A 31 -4.38 -13.49 7.65
CA VAL A 31 -2.98 -13.15 7.95
C VAL A 31 -2.76 -11.65 8.18
N LEU A 32 -3.82 -10.88 8.40
CA LEU A 32 -3.80 -9.40 8.45
C LEU A 32 -3.33 -8.79 7.13
N ALA A 33 -3.56 -9.49 6.01
CA ALA A 33 -3.24 -8.98 4.70
C ALA A 33 -4.22 -7.87 4.31
N SER A 34 -3.72 -6.93 3.51
CA SER A 34 -4.53 -5.92 2.82
C SER A 34 -4.59 -6.26 1.34
N TYR A 35 -5.78 -6.35 0.78
CA TYR A 35 -6.04 -6.68 -0.61
C TYR A 35 -6.73 -5.53 -1.34
N GLN A 36 -6.45 -5.37 -2.62
CA GLN A 36 -7.11 -4.45 -3.54
C GLN A 36 -7.56 -5.21 -4.79
N ILE A 37 -8.37 -4.57 -5.63
CA ILE A 37 -8.70 -5.12 -6.95
C ILE A 37 -7.40 -5.36 -7.73
N GLY A 38 -7.22 -6.58 -8.24
CA GLY A 38 -6.01 -7.07 -8.89
C GLY A 38 -5.06 -7.83 -7.96
N SER A 39 -5.28 -7.80 -6.64
CA SER A 39 -4.46 -8.58 -5.70
C SER A 39 -4.77 -10.07 -5.76
N VAL A 40 -3.72 -10.89 -5.58
CA VAL A 40 -3.84 -12.34 -5.43
C VAL A 40 -4.22 -12.67 -3.99
N LEU A 41 -5.37 -13.30 -3.83
CA LEU A 41 -5.94 -13.76 -2.57
C LEU A 41 -5.25 -15.06 -2.13
N ARG A 42 -4.81 -15.12 -0.87
CA ARG A 42 -4.15 -16.29 -0.31
C ARG A 42 -5.10 -17.15 0.52
N GLY A 43 -4.99 -18.46 0.36
CA GLY A 43 -5.74 -19.53 1.04
C GLY A 43 -7.26 -19.36 1.12
N GLY A 44 -7.86 -18.69 0.14
CA GLY A 44 -9.30 -18.75 -0.10
C GLY A 44 -9.70 -20.11 -0.66
N SER A 45 -10.82 -20.66 -0.18
CA SER A 45 -11.41 -21.90 -0.71
C SER A 45 -12.06 -21.72 -2.08
N VAL A 46 -12.45 -20.47 -2.40
CA VAL A 46 -13.04 -20.08 -3.68
C VAL A 46 -11.94 -19.61 -4.62
N HIS A 47 -11.66 -20.40 -5.66
CA HIS A 47 -10.71 -20.02 -6.70
C HIS A 47 -11.35 -19.13 -7.78
N SER A 48 -12.60 -19.38 -8.15
CA SER A 48 -13.38 -18.50 -9.03
C SER A 48 -14.83 -18.52 -8.57
N GLY A 49 -15.42 -17.35 -8.35
CA GLY A 49 -16.78 -17.25 -7.85
C GLY A 49 -17.06 -15.91 -7.18
N ILE A 50 -18.20 -15.84 -6.49
CA ILE A 50 -18.65 -14.65 -5.77
C ILE A 50 -18.81 -15.03 -4.30
N ILE A 51 -18.19 -14.24 -3.42
CA ILE A 51 -18.31 -14.38 -1.97
C ILE A 51 -19.22 -13.26 -1.48
N GLN A 52 -20.23 -13.60 -0.71
CA GLN A 52 -21.12 -12.63 -0.09
C GLN A 52 -20.62 -12.29 1.32
N GLU A 53 -20.34 -11.02 1.54
CA GLU A 53 -19.93 -10.46 2.81
C GLU A 53 -20.93 -9.39 3.28
N THR A 54 -20.83 -8.99 4.55
CA THR A 54 -21.67 -7.91 5.10
C THR A 54 -20.86 -6.66 5.30
N LEU A 55 -21.32 -5.56 4.73
CA LEU A 55 -20.66 -4.26 4.87
C LEU A 55 -20.98 -3.61 6.21
N TRP A 56 -19.93 -3.27 6.94
CA TRP A 56 -20.00 -2.59 8.22
C TRP A 56 -19.81 -1.08 8.06
N CYS A 57 -20.64 -0.28 8.73
CA CYS A 57 -20.55 1.18 8.68
C CYS A 57 -20.31 1.77 10.07
N ASP A 58 -19.13 2.37 10.27
CA ASP A 58 -18.77 3.01 11.53
C ASP A 58 -19.63 4.24 11.86
N ALA A 59 -20.06 5.00 10.84
CA ALA A 59 -20.92 6.16 11.05
C ALA A 59 -22.29 5.76 11.61
N CYS A 60 -22.89 4.67 11.12
CA CYS A 60 -24.12 4.12 11.68
C CYS A 60 -23.91 3.62 13.12
N ASN A 61 -22.83 2.87 13.35
CA ASN A 61 -22.51 2.34 14.67
C ASN A 61 -22.32 3.46 15.72
N LYS A 62 -21.56 4.52 15.39
CA LYS A 62 -21.37 5.69 16.26
C LYS A 62 -22.68 6.45 16.53
N ALA A 63 -23.61 6.44 15.57
CA ALA A 63 -24.94 7.05 15.72
C ALA A 63 -25.94 6.16 16.48
N GLY A 64 -25.53 4.99 17.00
CA GLY A 64 -26.40 4.05 17.69
C GLY A 64 -27.45 3.39 16.79
N ARG A 65 -27.28 3.47 15.47
CA ARG A 65 -28.15 2.81 14.49
C ARG A 65 -27.52 1.47 14.12
N SER A 66 -28.32 0.41 14.06
CA SER A 66 -27.85 -0.84 13.45
C SER A 66 -27.51 -0.54 11.99
N PRO A 67 -26.26 -0.75 11.53
CA PRO A 67 -25.97 -0.68 10.11
C PRO A 67 -26.93 -1.63 9.38
N ALA A 68 -27.49 -1.21 8.25
CA ALA A 68 -28.22 -2.16 7.43
C ALA A 68 -27.27 -3.32 7.11
N ASN A 69 -27.76 -4.55 7.22
CA ASN A 69 -27.06 -5.75 6.74
C ASN A 69 -27.02 -5.68 5.21
N SER A 70 -26.14 -4.83 4.68
CA SER A 70 -26.01 -4.58 3.26
C SER A 70 -25.02 -5.59 2.70
N PRO A 71 -25.47 -6.49 1.81
CA PRO A 71 -24.58 -7.45 1.22
C PRO A 71 -23.58 -6.73 0.32
N VAL A 72 -22.32 -7.18 0.39
CA VAL A 72 -21.27 -6.83 -0.56
C VAL A 72 -20.74 -8.12 -1.15
N TYR A 73 -20.53 -8.11 -2.44
CA TYR A 73 -20.13 -9.26 -3.23
C TYR A 73 -18.70 -9.07 -3.69
N LEU A 74 -17.82 -9.94 -3.21
CA LEU A 74 -16.43 -10.01 -3.63
C LEU A 74 -16.34 -10.93 -4.84
N VAL A 75 -15.87 -10.40 -5.97
CA VAL A 75 -15.71 -11.17 -7.20
C VAL A 75 -14.30 -11.72 -7.24
N VAL A 76 -14.18 -13.05 -7.20
CA VAL A 76 -12.90 -13.76 -7.26
C VAL A 76 -12.79 -14.44 -8.62
N TRP A 77 -11.69 -14.19 -9.32
CA TRP A 77 -11.38 -14.80 -10.62
C TRP A 77 -9.99 -15.42 -10.56
N HIS A 78 -9.92 -16.76 -10.61
CA HIS A 78 -8.67 -17.53 -10.47
C HIS A 78 -7.74 -17.01 -9.35
N THR A 79 -8.28 -16.89 -8.13
CA THR A 79 -7.62 -16.37 -6.91
C THR A 79 -7.27 -14.87 -6.94
N VAL A 80 -7.67 -14.12 -7.96
CA VAL A 80 -7.50 -12.67 -8.02
C VAL A 80 -8.81 -11.98 -7.61
N LEU A 81 -8.71 -10.93 -6.79
CA LEU A 81 -9.85 -10.06 -6.49
C LEU A 81 -10.16 -9.21 -7.73
N ALA A 82 -11.20 -9.56 -8.48
CA ALA A 82 -11.56 -8.91 -9.74
C ALA A 82 -12.52 -7.71 -9.57
N GLY A 83 -13.20 -7.63 -8.43
CA GLY A 83 -14.16 -6.56 -8.16
C GLY A 83 -14.85 -6.69 -6.80
N VAL A 84 -15.50 -5.60 -6.40
CA VAL A 84 -16.34 -5.53 -5.21
C VAL A 84 -17.60 -4.77 -5.58
N GLU A 85 -18.77 -5.40 -5.42
CA GLU A 85 -20.05 -4.86 -5.88
C GLU A 85 -21.12 -4.96 -4.78
N GLN A 86 -22.11 -4.06 -4.78
CA GLN A 86 -23.24 -4.10 -3.82
C GLN A 86 -24.45 -4.91 -4.34
N GLU A 87 -24.45 -5.27 -5.63
CA GLU A 87 -25.53 -6.01 -6.27
C GLU A 87 -25.00 -7.31 -6.88
N LEU A 88 -25.70 -8.42 -6.64
CA LEU A 88 -25.30 -9.73 -7.15
C LEU A 88 -25.22 -9.75 -8.68
N ALA A 89 -26.20 -9.15 -9.37
CA ALA A 89 -26.21 -9.10 -10.83
C ALA A 89 -24.99 -8.36 -11.42
N LYS A 90 -24.50 -7.31 -10.74
CA LYS A 90 -23.28 -6.61 -11.13
C LYS A 90 -22.03 -7.46 -10.88
N ALA A 91 -22.00 -8.19 -9.76
CA ALA A 91 -20.92 -9.11 -9.44
C ALA A 91 -20.81 -10.25 -10.48
N GLU A 92 -21.94 -10.84 -10.88
CA GLU A 92 -21.99 -11.86 -11.94
C GLU A 92 -21.56 -11.32 -13.29
N ALA A 93 -22.05 -10.13 -13.68
CA ALA A 93 -21.63 -9.46 -14.90
C ALA A 93 -20.13 -9.16 -14.90
N ARG A 94 -19.58 -8.71 -13.76
CA ARG A 94 -18.14 -8.46 -13.61
C ARG A 94 -17.33 -9.74 -13.75
N LEU A 95 -17.75 -10.83 -13.11
CA LEU A 95 -17.07 -12.13 -13.19
C LEU A 95 -17.01 -12.64 -14.64
N ALA A 96 -18.10 -12.49 -15.39
CA ALA A 96 -18.17 -12.89 -16.79
C ALA A 96 -17.37 -11.98 -17.73
N ALA A 97 -17.19 -10.71 -17.35
CA ALA A 97 -16.49 -9.71 -18.15
C ALA A 97 -14.96 -9.74 -17.96
N VAL A 98 -14.44 -10.38 -16.91
CA VAL A 98 -12.99 -10.46 -16.67
C VAL A 98 -12.32 -11.14 -17.85
N ASP A 99 -11.39 -10.43 -18.48
CA ASP A 99 -10.64 -10.92 -19.62
C ASP A 99 -9.13 -10.89 -19.39
N ARG A 100 -8.37 -11.20 -20.44
CA ARG A 100 -6.90 -11.21 -20.38
C ARG A 100 -6.30 -9.81 -20.27
N LEU A 101 -6.98 -8.78 -20.77
CA LEU A 101 -6.49 -7.40 -20.70
C LEU A 101 -6.59 -6.87 -19.27
N ASP A 102 -7.66 -7.21 -18.54
CA ASP A 102 -7.78 -6.92 -17.11
C ASP A 102 -6.60 -7.49 -16.32
N LEU A 103 -6.20 -8.74 -16.59
CA LEU A 103 -5.04 -9.37 -15.93
C LEU A 103 -3.73 -8.67 -16.23
N ILE A 104 -3.51 -8.29 -17.49
CA ILE A 104 -2.31 -7.56 -17.89
C ILE A 104 -2.27 -6.21 -17.17
N ALA A 105 -3.40 -5.51 -17.08
CA ALA A 105 -3.49 -4.24 -16.38
C ALA A 105 -3.21 -4.39 -14.87
N TRP A 106 -3.74 -5.42 -14.22
CA TRP A 106 -3.45 -5.69 -12.80
C TRP A 106 -1.98 -6.08 -12.56
N LEU A 107 -1.40 -6.86 -13.48
CA LEU A 107 0.01 -7.23 -13.39
C LEU A 107 0.94 -6.02 -13.56
N ASP A 108 0.65 -5.16 -14.54
CA ASP A 108 1.40 -3.91 -14.77
C ASP A 108 1.32 -2.99 -13.55
N GLU A 109 0.14 -2.83 -12.96
CA GLU A 109 -0.03 -2.05 -11.72
C GLU A 109 0.78 -2.64 -10.56
N ALA A 110 0.72 -3.95 -10.35
CA ALA A 110 1.47 -4.62 -9.29
C ALA A 110 3.00 -4.50 -9.49
N GLN A 111 3.47 -4.55 -10.73
CA GLN A 111 4.89 -4.33 -11.07
C GLN A 111 5.31 -2.89 -10.77
N ARG A 112 4.50 -1.90 -11.17
CA ARG A 112 4.76 -0.49 -10.88
C ARG A 112 4.81 -0.21 -9.38
N GLU A 113 3.88 -0.77 -8.62
CA GLU A 113 3.89 -0.66 -7.15
C GLU A 113 5.15 -1.28 -6.55
N THR A 114 5.57 -2.44 -7.04
CA THR A 114 6.80 -3.12 -6.59
C THR A 114 8.05 -2.29 -6.90
N ASP A 115 8.13 -1.72 -8.10
CA ASP A 115 9.24 -0.85 -8.51
C ASP A 115 9.27 0.46 -7.71
N ASN A 116 8.10 1.05 -7.47
CA ASN A 116 7.95 2.22 -6.61
C ASN A 116 8.41 1.92 -5.19
N TRP A 117 8.00 0.79 -4.64
CA TRP A 117 8.42 0.34 -3.32
C TRP A 117 9.93 0.12 -3.25
N HIS A 118 10.51 -0.59 -4.22
CA HIS A 118 11.95 -0.81 -4.29
C HIS A 118 12.73 0.52 -4.36
N ARG A 119 12.33 1.44 -5.25
CA ARG A 119 12.97 2.76 -5.37
C ARG A 119 12.90 3.54 -4.06
N ARG A 120 11.73 3.56 -3.41
CA ARG A 120 11.51 4.25 -2.13
C ARG A 120 12.36 3.63 -1.02
N TYR A 121 12.34 2.30 -0.89
CA TYR A 121 13.13 1.58 0.10
C TYR A 121 14.64 1.78 -0.11
N SER A 122 15.14 1.63 -1.34
CA SER A 122 16.54 1.84 -1.66
C SER A 122 17.00 3.27 -1.36
N LYS A 123 16.15 4.27 -1.62
CA LYS A 123 16.43 5.67 -1.27
C LYS A 123 16.55 5.85 0.25
N LEU A 124 15.54 5.42 1.00
CA LEU A 124 15.55 5.50 2.47
C LEU A 124 16.76 4.76 3.07
N HIS A 125 17.03 3.54 2.61
CA HIS A 125 18.17 2.77 3.06
C HIS A 125 19.49 3.48 2.77
N SER A 126 19.64 4.05 1.57
CA SER A 126 20.81 4.86 1.22
C SER A 126 20.95 6.08 2.12
N ASP A 127 19.86 6.80 2.42
CA ASP A 127 19.88 7.99 3.28
C ASP A 127 20.29 7.63 4.71
N VAL A 128 19.73 6.56 5.28
CA VAL A 128 20.09 6.06 6.61
C VAL A 128 21.55 5.59 6.65
N ALA A 129 22.01 4.87 5.61
CA ALA A 129 23.41 4.42 5.54
C ALA A 129 24.39 5.59 5.47
N ARG A 130 24.06 6.66 4.73
CA ARG A 130 24.87 7.88 4.64
C ARG A 130 24.91 8.64 5.95
N TRP A 131 23.77 8.72 6.67
CA TRP A 131 23.75 9.31 8.00
C TRP A 131 24.63 8.52 8.98
N HIS A 132 24.56 7.19 8.95
CA HIS A 132 25.44 6.34 9.75
C HIS A 132 26.93 6.52 9.40
N GLU A 133 27.26 6.64 8.10
CA GLU A 133 28.63 6.95 7.66
C GLU A 133 29.09 8.32 8.20
N HIS A 134 28.21 9.33 8.19
CA HIS A 134 28.53 10.66 8.73
C HIS A 134 28.82 10.62 10.24
N LEU A 135 28.08 9.82 11.01
CA LEU A 135 28.33 9.64 12.45
C LEU A 135 29.64 8.92 12.74
N THR A 136 30.05 7.99 11.87
CA THR A 136 31.26 7.18 12.06
C THR A 136 32.52 7.87 11.50
N ASN A 137 32.38 8.72 10.47
CA ASN A 137 33.45 9.47 9.84
C ASN A 137 33.06 10.94 9.65
N PRO A 138 33.13 11.77 10.72
CA PRO A 138 32.75 13.16 10.62
C PRO A 138 33.66 13.94 9.66
N PRO A 139 33.11 14.87 8.86
CA PRO A 139 33.88 15.66 7.90
C PRO A 139 34.93 16.51 8.62
N GLY A 140 36.21 16.18 8.43
CA GLY A 140 37.34 16.86 9.08
C GLY A 140 38.48 15.92 9.49
N VAL A 141 38.21 14.62 9.58
CA VAL A 141 39.28 13.60 9.69
C VAL A 141 39.77 13.31 8.28
N GLU A 142 40.94 13.84 7.90
CA GLU A 142 41.53 13.46 6.62
C GLU A 142 41.84 11.95 6.64
N PRO A 143 41.38 11.19 5.62
CA PRO A 143 41.77 9.80 5.50
C PRO A 143 43.30 9.74 5.35
N ALA A 144 43.94 8.91 6.19
CA ALA A 144 45.39 8.78 6.22
C ALA A 144 45.96 8.15 4.93
N ASP A 145 45.11 7.58 4.08
CA ASP A 145 45.40 6.78 2.90
C ASP A 145 44.94 7.44 1.58
N ASP A 146 45.70 7.20 0.50
CA ASP A 146 45.46 7.76 -0.83
C ASP A 146 44.14 7.29 -1.48
N GLU A 147 43.59 6.14 -1.05
CA GLU A 147 42.28 5.67 -1.49
C GLU A 147 41.13 6.51 -0.91
N GLY A 148 41.21 6.93 0.35
CA GLY A 148 40.22 7.81 0.97
C GLY A 148 40.19 9.21 0.36
N LYS A 149 41.34 9.72 -0.12
CA LYS A 149 41.44 11.00 -0.84
C LYS A 149 40.72 10.96 -2.20
N ARG A 150 40.75 9.82 -2.91
CA ARG A 150 40.02 9.64 -4.19
C ARG A 150 38.51 9.47 -4.00
N GLN A 151 38.08 8.89 -2.87
CA GLN A 151 36.66 8.73 -2.54
C GLN A 151 36.00 10.02 -2.02
N SER A 152 36.78 10.94 -1.43
CA SER A 152 36.31 12.23 -0.86
C SER A 152 35.39 13.07 -1.78
N PRO A 153 35.72 13.37 -3.05
CA PRO A 153 34.84 14.16 -3.92
C PRO A 153 33.57 13.39 -4.32
N PHE A 154 33.66 12.07 -4.51
CA PHE A 154 32.48 11.23 -4.78
C PHE A 154 31.56 11.15 -3.56
N ARG A 155 32.10 11.06 -2.33
CA ARG A 155 31.30 11.08 -1.09
C ARG A 155 30.52 12.39 -0.91
N ARG A 156 31.08 13.53 -1.31
CA ARG A 156 30.40 14.84 -1.25
C ARG A 156 29.23 14.94 -2.23
N LEU A 157 29.37 14.38 -3.43
CA LEU A 157 28.31 14.38 -4.45
C LEU A 157 27.07 13.56 -4.04
N PHE A 158 27.24 12.61 -3.10
CA PHE A 158 26.17 11.76 -2.59
C PHE A 158 25.89 12.00 -1.10
N SER A 159 26.35 13.13 -0.54
CA SER A 159 26.09 13.47 0.85
C SER A 159 24.63 13.89 1.07
N LEU A 160 24.11 13.66 2.28
CA LEU A 160 22.81 14.18 2.67
C LEU A 160 22.85 15.72 2.70
N PRO A 161 21.73 16.41 2.41
CA PRO A 161 21.64 17.85 2.57
C PRO A 161 22.06 18.30 3.98
N ASP A 162 22.83 19.38 4.05
CA ASP A 162 23.30 19.95 5.32
C ASP A 162 22.13 20.33 6.27
N GLU A 163 20.96 20.65 5.71
CA GLU A 163 19.73 20.90 6.46
C GLU A 163 19.27 19.68 7.28
N ILE A 164 19.44 18.47 6.72
CA ILE A 164 19.07 17.21 7.38
C ILE A 164 20.13 16.84 8.42
N LEU A 165 21.41 16.99 8.06
CA LEU A 165 22.53 16.64 8.95
C LEU A 165 22.60 17.55 10.19
N ASN A 166 22.25 18.82 10.05
CA ASN A 166 22.26 19.81 11.14
C ASN A 166 20.91 19.96 11.86
N ALA A 167 19.90 19.16 11.49
CA ALA A 167 18.61 19.17 12.16
C ALA A 167 18.75 18.70 13.62
N SER A 168 17.84 19.15 14.50
CA SER A 168 17.76 18.67 15.89
C SER A 168 17.46 17.17 15.99
N ASP A 169 16.78 16.63 14.98
CA ASP A 169 16.55 15.19 14.79
C ASP A 169 16.74 14.83 13.30
N PRO A 170 17.97 14.44 12.91
CA PRO A 170 18.29 14.07 11.53
C PRO A 170 17.51 12.85 11.04
N LEU A 171 17.17 11.91 11.94
CA LEU A 171 16.42 10.71 11.57
C LEU A 171 14.97 11.06 11.26
N ALA A 172 14.33 11.92 12.07
CA ALA A 172 13.00 12.42 11.76
C ALA A 172 12.97 13.21 10.43
N ALA A 173 14.02 13.98 10.13
CA ALA A 173 14.15 14.70 8.86
C ALA A 173 14.30 13.76 7.66
N ILE A 174 15.09 12.68 7.77
CA ILE A 174 15.21 11.63 6.74
C ILE A 174 13.87 10.92 6.53
N LEU A 175 13.18 10.58 7.61
CA LEU A 175 11.87 9.95 7.54
C LEU A 175 10.85 10.89 6.87
N ALA A 176 10.82 12.17 7.23
CA ALA A 176 9.95 13.18 6.62
C ALA A 176 10.24 13.37 5.12
N ALA A 177 11.51 13.42 4.72
CA ALA A 177 11.91 13.52 3.32
C ALA A 177 11.57 12.28 2.46
N ASN A 178 11.30 11.15 3.12
CA ASN A 178 10.90 9.89 2.51
C ASN A 178 9.46 9.48 2.89
N GLN A 179 8.66 10.37 3.51
CA GLN A 179 7.27 10.08 3.83
C GLN A 179 6.47 9.86 2.55
N ILE A 180 5.58 8.87 2.60
CA ILE A 180 4.61 8.59 1.54
C ILE A 180 3.43 9.51 1.80
N ASN A 181 3.23 10.54 0.96
CA ASN A 181 1.96 11.27 0.96
C ASN A 181 0.88 10.33 0.43
N ALA A 182 -0.12 10.03 1.25
CA ALA A 182 -1.24 9.15 0.90
C ALA A 182 -2.07 9.66 -0.30
N GLU A 183 -1.88 10.92 -0.70
CA GLU A 183 -2.58 11.56 -1.82
C GLU A 183 -2.09 11.11 -3.21
N GLU A 184 -0.89 10.52 -3.33
CA GLU A 184 -0.37 10.08 -4.63
C GLU A 184 -0.99 8.77 -5.16
N HIS A 185 -1.85 8.10 -4.38
CA HIS A 185 -2.50 6.83 -4.74
C HIS A 185 -3.98 6.97 -5.16
N GLY A 186 -4.44 8.19 -5.47
CA GLY A 186 -5.81 8.48 -5.88
C GLY A 186 -5.91 9.21 -7.22
N HIS A 187 -5.51 8.58 -8.33
CA HIS A 187 -5.88 9.03 -9.69
C HIS A 187 -6.22 7.84 -10.58
#